data_AF-A0A7X7QFC4-F1
#
_entry.id   AF-A0A7X7QFC4-F1
#
_cell.length_a   1.000
_cell.length_b   1.000
_cell.length_c   1.000
_cell.angle_alpha   90.00
_cell.angle_beta   90.00
_cell.angle_gamma   90.00
#
_symmetry.space_group_name_H-M   'P 1'
#
loop_
_entity.id
_entity.type
_entity.pdbx_description
1 polymer ?
#
loop_
_entity_poly.entity_id
_entity_poly.type
_entity_poly.pdbx_seq_one_letter_code
_entity_poly.pdbx_strand_id
1 'polypeptide(L)'
;MRTAGVDLAAEALRTAVAVIEWHDGGAHVAELRLGVSDDDILATIPTADVTGIDCPFGWPDAFVDLVVAHRDGSLVAPASSARAWRRPLTMRATDLHVHATTGLTPLSVSADRIAHAALRLTAILATLESRGVPCARDGSARVVEAYPAAALQTWGLPFRGYKRGAGTTARAGLVDRLQERAPWLELGAFEQTCCASDDALDAVVCALIARAAAVGHTVPAPDAAQARREGWIHLPTAPLATLATP
;
A
#
# COMPACT_ATOMS: atom_id res chain seq x y z
N MET A 1 -10.62 -2.46 17.42
CA MET A 1 -10.10 -2.97 16.12
C MET A 1 -8.58 -2.80 16.15
N ARG A 2 -7.84 -3.65 15.46
CA ARG A 2 -6.39 -3.55 15.27
C ARG A 2 -6.07 -3.52 13.78
N THR A 3 -5.40 -2.47 13.31
CA THR A 3 -4.88 -2.42 11.93
C THR A 3 -3.37 -2.47 11.94
N ALA A 4 -2.79 -3.05 10.90
CA ALA A 4 -1.36 -2.98 10.65
C ALA A 4 -1.08 -2.27 9.32
N GLY A 5 0.12 -1.75 9.18
CA GLY A 5 0.61 -1.14 7.97
C GLY A 5 2.04 -1.55 7.71
N VAL A 6 2.36 -1.85 6.45
CA VAL A 6 3.68 -2.26 6.01
C VAL A 6 4.13 -1.32 4.89
N ASP A 7 5.19 -0.55 5.12
CA ASP A 7 5.93 0.06 4.02
C ASP A 7 6.95 -0.97 3.54
N LEU A 8 6.69 -1.59 2.37
CA LEU A 8 7.44 -2.75 1.91
C LEU A 8 8.49 -2.37 0.88
N ALA A 9 9.75 -2.65 1.21
CA ALA A 9 10.85 -2.57 0.26
C ALA A 9 11.29 -3.97 -0.21
N ALA A 10 12.14 -4.00 -1.23
CA ALA A 10 12.81 -5.22 -1.67
C ALA A 10 13.65 -5.88 -0.57
N GLU A 11 14.20 -5.07 0.35
CA GLU A 11 15.08 -5.51 1.42
C GLU A 11 14.49 -5.16 2.80
N ALA A 12 14.70 -6.03 3.78
CA ALA A 12 14.20 -5.86 5.15
C ALA A 12 14.64 -4.53 5.78
N LEU A 13 15.89 -4.10 5.55
CA LEU A 13 16.46 -2.87 6.11
C LEU A 13 15.63 -1.61 5.81
N ARG A 14 14.92 -1.59 4.68
CA ARG A 14 14.08 -0.47 4.22
C ARG A 14 12.59 -0.78 4.36
N THR A 15 12.24 -1.75 5.18
CA THR A 15 10.86 -2.16 5.43
C THR A 15 10.46 -1.78 6.84
N ALA A 16 9.25 -1.24 6.97
CA ALA A 16 8.70 -0.81 8.24
C ALA A 16 7.33 -1.43 8.48
N VAL A 17 7.01 -1.66 9.76
CA VAL A 17 5.69 -2.13 10.20
C VAL A 17 5.18 -1.22 11.30
N ALA A 18 3.94 -0.79 11.17
CA ALA A 18 3.19 -0.09 12.21
C ALA A 18 1.94 -0.89 12.59
N VAL A 19 1.56 -0.83 13.86
CA VAL A 19 0.30 -1.37 14.36
C VAL A 19 -0.44 -0.27 15.08
N ILE A 20 -1.71 -0.09 14.72
CA ILE A 20 -2.62 0.87 15.34
C ILE A 20 -3.72 0.11 16.07
N GLU A 21 -3.91 0.43 17.34
CA GLU A 21 -5.05 -0.03 18.12
C GLU A 21 -6.12 1.06 18.18
N TRP A 22 -7.33 0.68 17.79
CA TRP A 22 -8.49 1.57 17.69
C TRP A 22 -9.45 1.32 18.85
N HIS A 23 -9.87 2.41 19.49
CA HIS A 23 -10.91 2.45 20.50
C HIS A 23 -11.99 3.46 20.10
N ASP A 24 -13.00 3.63 20.95
CA ASP A 24 -14.08 4.58 20.66
C ASP A 24 -13.53 6.01 20.58
N GLY A 25 -13.74 6.66 19.43
CA GLY A 25 -13.32 8.03 19.17
C GLY A 25 -11.82 8.27 19.03
N GLY A 26 -10.97 7.23 19.01
CA GLY A 26 -9.51 7.42 18.92
C GLY A 26 -8.71 6.16 18.64
N ALA A 27 -7.40 6.37 18.50
CA ALA A 27 -6.45 5.31 18.22
C ALA A 27 -5.06 5.69 18.71
N HIS A 28 -4.22 4.68 18.97
CA HIS A 28 -2.80 4.91 19.24
C HIS A 28 -1.93 3.94 18.45
N VAL A 29 -0.73 4.38 18.08
CA VAL A 29 0.29 3.50 17.49
C VAL A 29 0.88 2.65 18.61
N ALA A 30 0.52 1.37 18.64
CA ALA A 30 0.96 0.42 19.66
C ALA A 30 2.37 -0.14 19.36
N GLU A 31 2.70 -0.31 18.09
CA GLU A 31 3.99 -0.82 17.65
C GLU A 31 4.46 -0.08 16.40
N LEU A 32 5.75 0.22 16.32
CA LEU A 32 6.41 0.70 15.11
C LEU A 32 7.83 0.16 15.04
N ARG A 33 8.16 -0.55 13.96
CA ARG A 33 9.45 -1.23 13.77
C ARG A 33 10.02 -0.90 12.39
N LEU A 34 11.33 -0.66 12.35
CA LEU A 34 12.12 -0.49 11.12
C LEU A 34 13.02 -1.71 10.93
N GLY A 35 13.44 -1.98 9.70
CA GLY A 35 14.34 -3.10 9.42
C GLY A 35 13.65 -4.46 9.47
N VAL A 36 12.37 -4.50 9.07
CA VAL A 36 11.47 -5.63 9.34
C VAL A 36 11.67 -6.78 8.35
N SER A 37 11.85 -8.00 8.88
CA SER A 37 12.01 -9.23 8.11
C SER A 37 10.68 -9.80 7.60
N ASP A 38 10.74 -10.85 6.77
CA ASP A 38 9.54 -11.56 6.33
C ASP A 38 8.85 -12.27 7.50
N ASP A 39 9.60 -12.88 8.41
CA ASP A 39 9.05 -13.56 9.59
C ASP A 39 8.27 -12.61 10.50
N ASP A 40 8.76 -11.37 10.64
CA ASP A 40 8.06 -10.32 11.36
C ASP A 40 6.73 -9.95 10.71
N ILE A 41 6.70 -9.81 9.38
CA ILE A 41 5.48 -9.50 8.62
C ILE A 41 4.49 -10.67 8.74
N LEU A 42 4.99 -11.90 8.61
CA LEU A 42 4.22 -13.14 8.75
C LEU A 42 3.64 -13.31 10.16
N ALA A 43 4.30 -12.78 11.18
CA ALA A 43 3.79 -12.75 12.55
C ALA A 43 2.79 -11.60 12.79
N THR A 44 2.98 -10.44 12.16
CA THR A 44 2.09 -9.28 12.36
C THR A 44 0.74 -9.43 11.67
N ILE A 45 0.70 -9.80 10.38
CA ILE A 45 -0.55 -9.82 9.58
C ILE A 45 -1.68 -10.63 10.24
N PRO A 46 -1.44 -11.84 10.80
CA PRO A 46 -2.50 -12.62 11.43
C PRO A 46 -3.12 -11.99 12.68
N THR A 47 -2.39 -11.08 13.35
CA THR A 47 -2.85 -10.42 14.60
C THR A 47 -3.65 -9.15 14.35
N ALA A 48 -3.60 -8.60 13.14
CA ALA A 48 -4.42 -7.45 12.73
C ALA A 48 -5.73 -7.92 12.08
N ASP A 49 -6.77 -7.11 12.22
CA ASP A 49 -8.03 -7.29 11.51
C ASP A 49 -7.83 -7.07 10.00
N VAL A 50 -7.13 -6.00 9.63
CA VAL A 50 -6.73 -5.67 8.25
C VAL A 50 -5.32 -5.05 8.25
N THR A 51 -4.51 -5.42 7.26
CA THR A 51 -3.15 -4.89 7.05
C THR A 51 -3.05 -4.15 5.71
N GLY A 52 -2.58 -2.91 5.72
CA GLY A 52 -2.28 -2.15 4.51
C GLY A 52 -0.81 -2.34 4.13
N ILE A 53 -0.52 -2.53 2.84
CA ILE A 53 0.86 -2.80 2.38
C ILE A 53 1.17 -1.89 1.19
N ASP A 54 2.19 -1.02 1.30
CA ASP A 54 2.70 -0.18 0.20
C ASP A 54 3.53 -1.02 -0.76
N CYS A 55 2.85 -1.77 -1.63
CA CYS A 55 3.46 -2.57 -2.68
C CYS A 55 2.40 -3.05 -3.69
N PRO A 56 2.70 -3.12 -4.99
CA PRO A 56 1.80 -3.75 -5.96
C PRO A 56 1.54 -5.22 -5.65
N PHE A 57 0.27 -5.64 -5.61
CA PHE A 57 -0.11 -7.03 -5.27
C PHE A 57 -0.05 -7.99 -6.47
N GLY A 58 0.12 -7.48 -7.69
CA GLY A 58 0.15 -8.29 -8.89
C GLY A 58 0.65 -7.51 -10.09
N TRP A 59 0.60 -8.16 -11.25
CA TRP A 59 0.99 -7.61 -12.55
C TRP A 59 -0.25 -7.43 -13.43
N PRO A 60 -0.22 -6.56 -14.45
CA PRO A 60 -1.28 -6.50 -15.45
C PRO A 60 -1.50 -7.86 -16.11
N ASP A 61 -2.75 -8.28 -16.30
CA ASP A 61 -3.06 -9.56 -16.96
C ASP A 61 -2.37 -9.64 -18.34
N ALA A 62 -2.42 -8.54 -19.11
CA ALA A 62 -1.78 -8.45 -20.42
C ALA A 62 -0.24 -8.61 -20.38
N PHE A 63 0.41 -8.22 -19.27
CA PHE A 63 1.84 -8.46 -19.09
C PHE A 63 2.13 -9.93 -18.86
N VAL A 64 1.33 -10.59 -18.00
CA VAL A 64 1.46 -12.02 -17.72
C VAL A 64 1.24 -12.83 -19.00
N ASP A 65 0.20 -12.53 -19.76
CA ASP A 65 -0.09 -13.18 -21.05
C ASP A 65 1.06 -13.03 -22.04
N LEU A 66 1.66 -11.83 -22.13
CA LEU A 66 2.82 -11.58 -22.97
C LEU A 66 4.03 -12.42 -22.56
N VAL A 67 4.36 -12.46 -21.26
CA VAL A 67 5.51 -13.22 -20.74
C VAL A 67 5.32 -14.72 -20.96
N VAL A 68 4.11 -15.24 -20.73
CA VAL A 68 3.76 -16.64 -20.98
C VAL A 68 3.91 -16.97 -22.46
N ALA A 69 3.29 -16.19 -23.35
CA ALA A 69 3.39 -16.41 -24.79
C ALA A 69 4.82 -16.30 -25.32
N HIS A 70 5.62 -15.38 -24.78
CA HIS A 70 7.04 -15.25 -25.13
C HIS A 70 7.84 -16.47 -24.67
N ARG A 71 7.65 -16.94 -23.43
CA ARG A 71 8.30 -18.14 -22.88
C ARG A 71 7.97 -19.38 -23.73
N ASP A 72 6.71 -19.51 -24.14
CA ASP A 72 6.21 -20.69 -24.85
C ASP A 72 6.47 -20.62 -26.37
N GLY A 73 7.08 -19.53 -26.86
CA GLY A 73 7.34 -19.33 -28.30
C GLY A 73 6.09 -19.11 -29.14
N SER A 74 4.96 -18.77 -28.51
CA SER A 74 3.65 -18.59 -29.15
C SER A 74 3.25 -17.12 -29.31
N LEU A 75 4.16 -16.17 -29.01
CA LEU A 75 3.88 -14.75 -29.11
C LEU A 75 3.63 -14.34 -30.58
N VAL A 76 2.41 -13.88 -30.85
CA VAL A 76 2.05 -13.29 -32.14
C VAL A 76 2.72 -11.93 -32.27
N ALA A 77 3.34 -11.67 -33.42
CA ALA A 77 3.98 -10.40 -33.72
C ALA A 77 2.98 -9.23 -33.54
N PRO A 78 3.25 -8.25 -32.66
CA PRO A 78 2.34 -7.13 -32.48
C PRO A 78 2.37 -6.22 -33.69
N ALA A 79 1.23 -5.59 -34.01
CA ALA A 79 1.14 -4.61 -35.09
C ALA A 79 1.98 -3.34 -34.85
N SER A 80 2.35 -3.06 -33.59
CA SER A 80 3.19 -1.93 -33.21
C SER A 80 3.89 -2.20 -31.88
N SER A 81 5.05 -1.59 -31.68
CA SER A 81 5.74 -1.55 -30.38
C SER A 81 5.55 -0.22 -29.66
N ALA A 82 4.69 0.69 -30.15
CA ALA A 82 4.54 2.06 -29.62
C ALA A 82 4.04 2.12 -28.17
N ARG A 83 4.09 3.33 -27.56
CA ARG A 83 3.66 3.55 -26.17
C ARG A 83 2.24 3.07 -25.89
N ALA A 84 1.31 3.27 -26.83
CA ALA A 84 -0.07 2.83 -26.68
C ALA A 84 -0.18 1.29 -26.52
N TRP A 85 0.64 0.53 -27.25
CA TRP A 85 0.72 -0.92 -27.14
C TRP A 85 1.37 -1.36 -25.82
N ARG A 86 2.42 -0.66 -25.35
CA ARG A 86 3.10 -1.00 -24.08
C ARG A 86 2.30 -0.64 -22.84
N ARG A 87 1.46 0.40 -22.89
CA ARG A 87 0.72 0.91 -21.73
C ARG A 87 -0.08 -0.15 -20.95
N PRO A 88 -0.90 -1.02 -21.58
CA PRO A 88 -1.61 -2.08 -20.86
C PRO A 88 -0.68 -3.15 -20.27
N LEU A 89 0.56 -3.28 -20.77
CA LEU A 89 1.57 -4.20 -20.21
C LEU A 89 2.26 -3.62 -18.97
N THR A 90 2.22 -2.30 -18.79
CA THR A 90 2.94 -1.61 -17.72
C THR A 90 2.03 -1.04 -16.64
N MET A 91 0.75 -0.81 -16.93
CA MET A 91 -0.20 -0.21 -15.99
C MET A 91 -1.37 -1.15 -15.74
N ARG A 92 -1.62 -1.47 -14.47
CA ARG A 92 -2.81 -2.22 -14.03
C ARG A 92 -4.06 -1.35 -14.10
N ALA A 93 -5.22 -1.98 -14.06
CA ALA A 93 -6.49 -1.25 -13.99
C ALA A 93 -6.53 -0.27 -12.80
N THR A 94 -6.00 -0.69 -11.65
CA THR A 94 -5.93 0.15 -10.45
C THR A 94 -4.99 1.35 -10.64
N ASP A 95 -3.85 1.18 -11.31
CA ASP A 95 -2.90 2.28 -11.50
C ASP A 95 -3.50 3.37 -12.41
N LEU A 96 -4.26 2.96 -13.43
CA LEU A 96 -4.99 3.86 -14.30
C LEU A 96 -6.11 4.59 -13.56
N HIS A 97 -6.81 3.90 -12.67
CA HIS A 97 -7.82 4.49 -11.81
C HIS A 97 -7.22 5.54 -10.86
N VAL A 98 -6.11 5.23 -10.19
CA VAL A 98 -5.41 6.19 -9.32
C VAL A 98 -5.02 7.44 -10.10
N HIS A 99 -4.47 7.28 -11.31
CA HIS A 99 -4.09 8.42 -12.15
C HIS A 99 -5.27 9.28 -12.56
N ALA A 100 -6.39 8.67 -12.97
CA ALA A 100 -7.59 9.41 -13.32
C ALA A 100 -8.16 10.18 -12.13
N THR A 101 -8.09 9.61 -10.92
CA THR A 101 -8.67 10.18 -9.70
C THR A 101 -7.78 11.26 -9.06
N THR A 102 -6.46 11.08 -9.05
CA THR A 102 -5.54 11.90 -8.25
C THR A 102 -4.52 12.69 -9.08
N GLY A 103 -4.33 12.32 -10.35
CA GLY A 103 -3.23 12.78 -11.19
C GLY A 103 -1.86 12.19 -10.84
N LEU A 104 -1.75 11.37 -9.77
CA LEU A 104 -0.54 10.61 -9.45
C LEU A 104 -0.42 9.37 -10.33
N THR A 105 0.79 9.02 -10.71
CA THR A 105 1.05 7.78 -11.45
C THR A 105 1.79 6.82 -10.53
N PRO A 106 1.14 5.72 -10.09
CA PRO A 106 1.85 4.64 -9.40
C PRO A 106 3.01 4.10 -10.24
N LEU A 107 4.04 3.58 -9.57
CA LEU A 107 5.16 2.94 -10.26
C LEU A 107 4.68 1.66 -10.94
N SER A 108 5.14 1.44 -12.17
CA SER A 108 4.85 0.22 -12.91
C SER A 108 5.54 -0.98 -12.28
N VAL A 109 4.77 -1.93 -11.77
CA VAL A 109 5.30 -3.23 -11.30
C VAL A 109 6.02 -4.03 -12.39
N SER A 110 5.67 -3.79 -13.66
CA SER A 110 6.29 -4.48 -14.80
C SER A 110 7.55 -3.80 -15.35
N ALA A 111 7.74 -2.50 -15.08
CA ALA A 111 8.76 -1.70 -15.78
C ALA A 111 9.58 -0.74 -14.90
N ASP A 112 9.21 -0.54 -13.64
CA ASP A 112 9.94 0.30 -12.68
C ASP A 112 10.61 -0.54 -11.58
N ARG A 113 11.45 0.11 -10.76
CA ARG A 113 12.22 -0.54 -9.69
C ARG A 113 11.39 -1.13 -8.53
N ILE A 114 10.08 -0.97 -8.54
CA ILE A 114 9.17 -1.51 -7.53
C ILE A 114 8.98 -3.03 -7.65
N ALA A 115 9.31 -3.61 -8.81
CA ALA A 115 9.15 -5.04 -9.10
C ALA A 115 9.80 -5.97 -8.06
N HIS A 116 10.97 -5.61 -7.52
CA HIS A 116 11.63 -6.42 -6.49
C HIS A 116 10.84 -6.51 -5.19
N ALA A 117 10.19 -5.42 -4.77
CA ALA A 117 9.31 -5.44 -3.60
C ALA A 117 8.06 -6.30 -3.87
N ALA A 118 7.48 -6.22 -5.08
CA ALA A 118 6.33 -7.03 -5.46
C ALA A 118 6.64 -8.53 -5.55
N LEU A 119 7.84 -8.90 -6.01
CA LEU A 119 8.33 -10.28 -5.98
C LEU A 119 8.45 -10.80 -4.54
N ARG A 120 9.02 -9.99 -3.63
CA ARG A 120 9.07 -10.31 -2.20
C ARG A 120 7.67 -10.47 -1.60
N LEU A 121 6.76 -9.54 -1.89
CA LEU A 121 5.37 -9.61 -1.43
C LEU A 121 4.70 -10.91 -1.90
N THR A 122 4.93 -11.32 -3.14
CA THR A 122 4.34 -12.56 -3.69
C THR A 122 4.70 -13.77 -2.83
N ALA A 123 5.95 -13.88 -2.36
CA ALA A 123 6.39 -14.95 -1.47
C ALA A 123 5.74 -14.86 -0.08
N ILE A 124 5.61 -13.64 0.47
CA ILE A 124 4.95 -13.39 1.77
C ILE A 124 3.48 -13.80 1.71
N LEU A 125 2.72 -13.34 0.70
CA LEU A 125 1.31 -13.66 0.55
C LEU A 125 1.08 -15.16 0.34
N ALA A 126 1.89 -15.81 -0.51
CA ALA A 126 1.80 -17.26 -0.70
C ALA A 126 2.08 -18.04 0.61
N THR A 127 3.04 -17.56 1.42
CA THR A 127 3.34 -18.17 2.72
C THR A 127 2.18 -18.00 3.70
N LEU A 128 1.54 -16.83 3.76
CA LEU A 128 0.35 -16.60 4.58
C LEU A 128 -0.81 -17.51 4.17
N GLU A 129 -1.10 -17.61 2.87
CA GLU A 129 -2.16 -18.48 2.37
C GLU A 129 -1.89 -19.96 2.67
N SER A 130 -0.63 -20.40 2.56
CA SER A 130 -0.23 -21.77 2.94
C SER A 130 -0.44 -22.07 4.43
N ARG A 131 -0.48 -21.04 5.27
CA ARG A 131 -0.76 -21.11 6.72
C ARG A 131 -2.24 -20.86 7.05
N GLY A 132 -3.11 -20.79 6.04
CA GLY A 132 -4.56 -20.57 6.20
C GLY A 132 -4.95 -19.13 6.49
N VAL A 133 -4.06 -18.15 6.26
CA VAL A 133 -4.36 -16.73 6.41
C VAL A 133 -4.80 -16.18 5.06
N PRO A 134 -6.08 -15.76 4.88
CA PRO A 134 -6.59 -15.35 3.58
C PRO A 134 -6.05 -13.98 3.16
N CYS A 135 -5.48 -13.91 1.94
CA CYS A 135 -4.82 -12.72 1.41
C CYS A 135 -5.36 -12.28 0.03
N ALA A 136 -6.68 -12.25 -0.12
CA ALA A 136 -7.34 -11.82 -1.35
C ALA A 136 -6.85 -10.42 -1.79
N ARG A 137 -6.30 -10.34 -3.00
CA ARG A 137 -5.58 -9.15 -3.50
C ARG A 137 -6.47 -7.97 -3.87
N ASP A 138 -7.79 -8.18 -3.93
CA ASP A 138 -8.80 -7.13 -4.10
C ASP A 138 -9.16 -6.42 -2.79
N GLY A 139 -8.51 -6.79 -1.68
CA GLY A 139 -8.76 -6.20 -0.37
C GLY A 139 -9.95 -6.76 0.40
N SER A 140 -10.58 -7.83 -0.11
CA SER A 140 -11.74 -8.47 0.52
C SER A 140 -11.39 -9.38 1.71
N ALA A 141 -10.10 -9.54 2.03
CA ALA A 141 -9.60 -10.37 3.12
C ALA A 141 -8.74 -9.56 4.11
N ARG A 142 -7.61 -10.12 4.59
CA ARG A 142 -6.78 -9.49 5.64
C ARG A 142 -5.75 -8.49 5.16
N VAL A 143 -5.57 -8.33 3.85
CA VAL A 143 -4.56 -7.44 3.26
C VAL A 143 -5.20 -6.49 2.27
N VAL A 144 -4.73 -5.25 2.23
CA VAL A 144 -5.15 -4.24 1.25
C VAL A 144 -3.92 -3.58 0.65
N GLU A 145 -3.96 -3.35 -0.66
CA GLU A 145 -2.89 -2.63 -1.34
C GLU A 145 -3.01 -1.14 -1.01
N ALA A 146 -1.97 -0.59 -0.38
CA ALA A 146 -1.92 0.79 0.07
C ALA A 146 -1.05 1.64 -0.86
N TYR A 147 -1.37 2.94 -0.95
CA TYR A 147 -0.52 3.91 -1.63
C TYR A 147 -0.47 5.21 -0.80
N PRO A 148 0.51 5.35 0.12
CA PRO A 148 0.57 6.45 1.09
C PRO A 148 0.47 7.84 0.48
N ALA A 149 1.23 8.11 -0.60
CA ALA A 149 1.21 9.43 -1.23
C ALA A 149 -0.18 9.79 -1.80
N ALA A 150 -0.91 8.83 -2.38
CA ALA A 150 -2.26 9.08 -2.87
C ALA A 150 -3.27 9.27 -1.74
N ALA A 151 -3.17 8.49 -0.65
CA ALA A 151 -4.02 8.67 0.52
C ALA A 151 -3.80 10.02 1.21
N LEU A 152 -2.53 10.42 1.40
CA LEU A 152 -2.18 11.74 1.95
C LEU A 152 -2.76 12.87 1.09
N GLN A 153 -2.65 12.76 -0.25
CA GLN A 153 -3.26 13.74 -1.15
C GLN A 153 -4.78 13.81 -0.97
N THR A 154 -5.46 12.66 -0.93
CA THR A 154 -6.92 12.62 -0.75
C THR A 154 -7.35 13.21 0.60
N TRP A 155 -6.55 13.03 1.65
CA TRP A 155 -6.81 13.64 2.96
C TRP A 155 -6.38 15.11 3.07
N GLY A 156 -5.83 15.70 1.99
CA GLY A 156 -5.40 17.10 1.96
C GLY A 156 -4.10 17.36 2.73
N LEU A 157 -3.27 16.34 2.92
CA LEU A 157 -1.98 16.41 3.58
C LEU A 157 -0.83 16.57 2.57
N PRO A 158 0.33 17.13 2.97
CA PRO A 158 1.53 17.10 2.15
C PRO A 158 1.88 15.67 1.70
N PHE A 159 2.04 15.45 0.40
CA PHE A 159 2.21 14.10 -0.18
C PHE A 159 3.46 13.97 -1.08
N ARG A 160 4.28 15.02 -1.18
CA ARG A 160 5.50 15.04 -1.99
C ARG A 160 6.67 15.57 -1.18
N GLY A 161 7.87 15.11 -1.53
CA GLY A 161 9.12 15.65 -0.99
C GLY A 161 9.50 15.23 0.43
N TYR A 162 8.66 14.46 1.14
CA TYR A 162 8.95 13.99 2.50
C TYR A 162 9.84 12.72 2.53
N LYS A 163 9.96 12.01 1.41
CA LYS A 163 10.77 10.78 1.31
C LYS A 163 12.27 11.07 1.27
N ARG A 164 13.08 10.16 1.83
CA ARG A 164 14.56 10.21 1.91
C ARG A 164 15.13 11.39 2.70
N GLY A 165 16.46 11.42 2.85
CA GLY A 165 17.17 12.39 3.72
C GLY A 165 17.00 13.87 3.37
N ALA A 166 16.68 14.20 2.12
CA ALA A 166 16.36 15.59 1.74
C ALA A 166 14.98 16.06 2.23
N GLY A 167 14.13 15.12 2.69
CA GLY A 167 12.75 15.37 3.08
C GLY A 167 12.51 15.51 4.58
N THR A 168 13.54 15.48 5.43
CA THR A 168 13.37 15.45 6.91
C THR A 168 12.50 16.60 7.43
N THR A 169 12.77 17.84 7.03
CA THR A 169 11.95 19.00 7.45
C THR A 169 10.52 18.91 6.93
N ALA A 170 10.34 18.50 5.67
CA ALA A 170 9.02 18.32 5.07
C ALA A 170 8.24 17.19 5.78
N ARG A 171 8.92 16.15 6.25
CA ARG A 171 8.33 15.03 6.98
C ARG A 171 7.92 15.42 8.39
N ALA A 172 8.74 16.17 9.12
CA ALA A 172 8.36 16.72 10.42
C ALA A 172 7.08 17.58 10.28
N GLY A 173 7.06 18.50 9.32
CA GLY A 173 5.85 19.29 9.05
C GLY A 173 4.64 18.46 8.61
N LEU A 174 4.85 17.32 7.91
CA LEU A 174 3.77 16.39 7.60
C LEU A 174 3.25 15.68 8.86
N VAL A 175 4.12 15.26 9.78
CA VAL A 175 3.72 14.66 11.06
C VAL A 175 2.90 15.67 11.89
N ASP A 176 3.34 16.93 11.97
CA ASP A 176 2.60 18.00 12.64
C ASP A 176 1.19 18.16 12.03
N ARG A 177 1.11 18.25 10.69
CA ARG A 177 -0.19 18.36 10.00
C ARG A 177 -1.06 17.12 10.18
N LEU A 178 -0.46 15.93 10.23
CA LEU A 178 -1.20 14.70 10.50
C LEU A 178 -1.81 14.75 11.89
N GLN A 179 -1.05 15.13 12.91
CA GLN A 179 -1.53 15.29 14.30
C GLN A 179 -2.63 16.36 14.41
N GLU A 180 -2.50 17.50 13.72
CA GLU A 180 -3.54 18.53 13.67
C GLU A 180 -4.85 18.02 13.03
N ARG A 181 -4.75 17.21 11.97
CA ARG A 181 -5.90 16.70 11.21
C ARG A 181 -6.51 15.43 11.81
N ALA A 182 -5.74 14.71 12.61
CA ALA A 182 -6.14 13.52 13.33
C ALA A 182 -5.71 13.63 14.80
N PRO A 183 -6.28 14.58 15.58
CA PRO A 183 -5.94 14.73 17.01
C PRO A 183 -6.36 13.52 17.85
N TRP A 184 -7.13 12.61 17.27
CA TRP A 184 -7.54 11.33 17.83
C TRP A 184 -6.49 10.23 17.67
N LEU A 185 -5.43 10.45 16.89
CA LEU A 185 -4.34 9.50 16.65
C LEU A 185 -3.12 9.82 17.51
N GLU A 186 -2.87 9.01 18.53
CA GLU A 186 -1.70 9.14 19.39
C GLU A 186 -0.50 8.40 18.79
N LEU A 187 0.51 9.13 18.29
CA LEU A 187 1.79 8.53 17.88
C LEU A 187 2.66 8.16 19.09
N GLY A 188 2.48 8.85 20.21
CA GLY A 188 3.23 8.60 21.46
C GLY A 188 4.74 8.64 21.26
N ALA A 189 5.44 7.63 21.81
CA ALA A 189 6.90 7.52 21.70
C ALA A 189 7.42 7.38 20.25
N PHE A 190 6.54 7.10 19.29
CA PHE A 190 6.90 6.86 17.90
C PHE A 190 6.91 8.12 17.02
N GLU A 191 6.43 9.25 17.53
CA GLU A 191 6.36 10.51 16.77
C GLU A 191 7.72 10.90 16.16
N GLN A 192 8.78 10.90 16.97
CA GLN A 192 10.13 11.22 16.50
C GLN A 192 10.65 10.22 15.45
N THR A 193 10.22 8.96 15.52
CA THR A 193 10.58 7.93 14.54
C THR A 193 9.89 8.21 13.20
N CYS A 194 8.61 8.61 13.21
CA CYS A 194 7.89 9.06 12.02
C CYS A 194 8.51 10.31 11.40
N CYS A 195 9.03 11.24 12.21
CA CYS A 195 9.78 12.39 11.71
C CYS A 195 11.12 11.98 11.06
N ALA A 196 11.82 11.01 11.65
CA ALA A 196 13.16 10.60 11.24
C ALA A 196 13.20 9.62 10.05
N SER A 197 12.13 8.82 9.83
CA SER A 197 12.07 7.82 8.76
C SER A 197 10.79 7.93 7.93
N ASP A 198 10.94 8.02 6.61
CA ASP A 198 9.81 7.97 5.68
C ASP A 198 9.15 6.59 5.67
N ASP A 199 9.95 5.53 5.78
CA ASP A 199 9.43 4.16 5.84
C ASP A 199 8.51 3.98 7.06
N ALA A 200 8.89 4.55 8.21
CA ALA A 200 8.08 4.52 9.44
C ALA A 200 6.74 5.26 9.27
N LEU A 201 6.78 6.48 8.73
CA LEU A 201 5.57 7.26 8.51
C LEU A 201 4.64 6.59 7.50
N ASP A 202 5.20 6.05 6.41
CA ASP A 202 4.43 5.34 5.39
C ASP A 202 3.78 4.07 5.93
N ALA A 203 4.43 3.35 6.84
CA ALA A 203 3.82 2.22 7.53
C ALA A 203 2.61 2.66 8.39
N VAL A 204 2.69 3.78 9.12
CA VAL A 204 1.54 4.34 9.85
C VAL A 204 0.41 4.73 8.88
N VAL A 205 0.73 5.39 7.78
CA VAL A 205 -0.26 5.76 6.74
C VAL A 205 -0.91 4.52 6.12
N CYS A 206 -0.16 3.45 5.88
CA CYS A 206 -0.70 2.17 5.43
C CYS A 206 -1.69 1.57 6.44
N ALA A 207 -1.41 1.66 7.73
CA ALA A 207 -2.33 1.19 8.78
C ALA A 207 -3.63 2.02 8.85
N LEU A 208 -3.56 3.32 8.51
CA LEU A 208 -4.74 4.19 8.36
C LEU A 208 -5.55 3.83 7.10
N ILE A 209 -4.89 3.52 5.98
CA ILE A 209 -5.55 3.04 4.75
C ILE A 209 -6.27 1.71 5.03
N ALA A 210 -5.66 0.81 5.79
CA ALA A 210 -6.30 -0.44 6.24
C ALA A 210 -7.59 -0.18 7.03
N ARG A 211 -7.58 0.80 7.95
CA ARG A 211 -8.81 1.21 8.65
C ARG A 211 -9.85 1.73 7.67
N ALA A 212 -9.44 2.63 6.76
CA ALA A 212 -10.34 3.18 5.75
C ALA A 212 -11.01 2.09 4.92
N ALA A 213 -10.26 1.07 4.49
CA ALA A 213 -10.81 -0.07 3.77
C ALA A 213 -11.78 -0.88 4.63
N ALA A 214 -11.41 -1.18 5.88
CA ALA A 214 -12.23 -1.96 6.80
C ALA A 214 -13.58 -1.32 7.14
N VAL A 215 -13.65 0.01 7.21
CA VAL A 215 -14.90 0.75 7.44
C VAL A 215 -15.63 1.15 6.15
N GLY A 216 -15.18 0.65 4.99
CA GLY A 216 -15.82 0.91 3.70
C GLY A 216 -15.59 2.32 3.13
N HIS A 217 -14.58 3.04 3.63
CA HIS A 217 -14.20 4.39 3.19
C HIS A 217 -13.15 4.37 2.07
N THR A 218 -13.20 3.39 1.17
CA THR A 218 -12.30 3.30 0.01
C THR A 218 -13.07 2.96 -1.27
N VAL A 219 -12.56 3.38 -2.42
CA VAL A 219 -13.20 3.06 -3.72
C VAL A 219 -13.11 1.55 -4.00
N PRO A 220 -14.22 0.85 -4.25
CA PRO A 220 -14.18 -0.55 -4.64
C PRO A 220 -13.70 -0.72 -6.09
N ALA A 221 -13.11 -1.88 -6.40
CA ALA A 221 -12.75 -2.22 -7.77
C ALA A 221 -14.00 -2.38 -8.65
N PRO A 222 -14.06 -1.75 -9.84
CA PRO A 222 -15.16 -1.95 -10.79
C PRO A 222 -15.26 -3.40 -11.29
N ASP A 223 -14.12 -4.06 -11.47
CA ASP A 223 -14.02 -5.49 -11.80
C ASP A 223 -13.28 -6.22 -10.68
N ALA A 224 -14.06 -6.87 -9.80
CA ALA A 224 -13.50 -7.62 -8.67
C ALA A 224 -12.71 -8.86 -9.13
N ALA A 225 -13.03 -9.46 -10.28
CA ALA A 225 -12.29 -10.62 -10.77
C ALA A 225 -10.89 -10.22 -11.26
N GLN A 226 -10.77 -9.09 -11.96
CA GLN A 226 -9.48 -8.52 -12.34
C GLN A 226 -8.69 -8.07 -11.11
N ALA A 227 -9.33 -7.38 -10.15
CA ALA A 227 -8.67 -6.94 -8.91
C ALA A 227 -8.09 -8.11 -8.10
N ARG A 228 -8.74 -9.29 -8.08
CA ARG A 228 -8.18 -10.49 -7.44
C ARG A 228 -6.91 -11.02 -8.13
N ARG A 229 -6.70 -10.70 -9.41
CA ARG A 229 -5.53 -11.10 -10.19
C ARG A 229 -4.41 -10.05 -10.17
N GLU A 230 -4.76 -8.78 -10.37
CA GLU A 230 -3.79 -7.68 -10.51
C GLU A 230 -3.48 -6.95 -9.19
N GLY A 231 -4.39 -7.03 -8.22
CA GLY A 231 -4.41 -6.13 -7.05
C GLY A 231 -5.30 -4.90 -7.25
N TRP A 232 -5.66 -4.25 -6.14
CA TRP A 232 -6.42 -3.00 -6.15
C TRP A 232 -5.96 -2.03 -5.06
N ILE A 233 -5.45 -0.87 -5.44
CA ILE A 233 -5.06 0.21 -4.53
C ILE A 233 -6.30 0.79 -3.86
N HIS A 234 -6.36 0.70 -2.53
CA HIS A 234 -7.44 1.24 -1.72
C HIS A 234 -7.27 2.74 -1.50
N LEU A 235 -7.82 3.54 -2.42
CA LEU A 235 -7.87 5.00 -2.27
C LEU A 235 -8.99 5.41 -1.29
N PRO A 236 -8.67 6.19 -0.23
CA PRO A 236 -9.69 6.72 0.67
C PRO A 236 -10.70 7.60 -0.05
N THR A 237 -11.97 7.57 0.39
CA THR A 237 -13.06 8.41 -0.14
C THR A 237 -13.66 9.35 0.90
N ALA A 238 -13.33 9.14 2.18
CA ALA A 238 -13.82 9.95 3.29
C ALA A 238 -12.69 10.76 3.96
N PRO A 239 -13.03 11.87 4.64
CA PRO A 239 -12.05 12.64 5.40
C PRO A 239 -11.36 11.80 6.48
N LEU A 240 -10.07 12.07 6.73
CA LEU A 240 -9.28 11.36 7.74
C LEU A 240 -9.95 11.34 9.14
N ALA A 241 -10.62 12.42 9.52
CA ALA A 241 -11.35 12.52 10.80
C ALA A 241 -12.44 11.45 11.00
N THR A 242 -12.97 10.88 9.91
CA THR A 242 -14.01 9.85 9.97
C THR A 242 -13.48 8.45 10.30
N LEU A 243 -12.15 8.25 10.35
CA LEU A 243 -11.60 6.94 10.70
C LEU A 243 -11.73 6.61 12.20
N ALA A 244 -11.86 7.63 13.04
CA ALA A 244 -12.02 7.50 14.49
C ALA A 244 -13.43 7.12 14.93
N THR A 245 -14.43 7.27 14.05
CA THR A 245 -15.78 6.81 14.33
C THR A 245 -15.88 5.29 14.14
N PRO A 246 -16.72 4.60 14.93
CA PRO A 246 -16.87 3.14 14.90
C PRO A 246 -17.04 2.55 13.49
#